data_AF-A0A9X4AV87-F1
#
_entry.id   AF-A0A9X4AV87-F1
#
_cell.length_a   1.000
_cell.length_b   1.000
_cell.length_c   1.000
_cell.angle_alpha   90.00
_cell.angle_beta   90.00
_cell.angle_gamma   90.00
#
_symmetry.space_group_name_H-M   'P 1'
#
loop_
_entity.id
_entity.type
_entity.pdbx_description
1 polymer ?
#
loop_
_entity_poly.entity_id
_entity_poly.type
_entity_poly.pdbx_seq_one_letter_code
_entity_poly.pdbx_strand_id
1 'polypeptide(L)'
;MDAAKVQDFMLQRKRQIWVDLTLDETDERLSLLLNLLKDRGIRWLERRYDCFTDEELESARLIAAWYDVNARVFGGPRMGTTYDMSDACNRCGAGARQTSAMIIEGEDLPKLEGRRAATTSYDDVLVDEKLAAALAQSGATGLSFRSVFAAFEERGFQIPWRQLCATHTLPPMSPRSTGVYPYKPCACGRSSFTGKEEVPMRIAYRASDVADIHDVNVTWEWFGEVNFEGDVSDALFPYPLFLVTPKVRRIFQGAGVTGFDWIPIRVEDG
;
A
#
# COMPACT_ATOMS: atom_id res chain seq x y z
N MET A 1 -22.58 4.50 2.45
CA MET A 1 -22.15 4.84 1.07
C MET A 1 -22.62 3.69 0.21
N ASP A 2 -23.67 3.90 -0.56
CA ASP A 2 -24.26 2.83 -1.36
C ASP A 2 -23.77 3.00 -2.78
N ALA A 3 -23.03 2.01 -3.27
CA ALA A 3 -22.52 2.04 -4.63
C ALA A 3 -22.73 0.67 -5.28
N ALA A 4 -23.29 0.71 -6.50
CA ALA A 4 -23.36 -0.42 -7.39
C ALA A 4 -22.54 -0.09 -8.64
N LYS A 5 -21.53 -0.91 -8.94
CA LYS A 5 -20.75 -0.81 -10.17
C LYS A 5 -20.91 -2.10 -10.94
N VAL A 6 -21.26 -1.99 -12.21
CA VAL A 6 -21.35 -3.14 -13.12
C VAL A 6 -20.19 -3.05 -14.10
N GLN A 7 -19.39 -4.12 -14.15
CA GLN A 7 -18.29 -4.27 -15.08
C GLN A 7 -18.61 -5.43 -16.02
N ASP A 8 -18.54 -5.18 -17.33
CA ASP A 8 -18.79 -6.18 -18.36
C ASP A 8 -17.53 -6.29 -19.22
N PHE A 9 -16.87 -7.44 -19.16
CA PHE A 9 -15.59 -7.64 -19.86
C PHE A 9 -15.44 -9.06 -20.39
N MET A 10 -14.51 -9.20 -21.33
CA MET A 10 -14.20 -10.48 -21.96
C MET A 10 -12.95 -11.07 -21.31
N LEU A 11 -13.10 -12.20 -20.60
CA LEU A 11 -11.99 -12.97 -20.06
C LEU A 11 -11.90 -14.31 -20.79
N GLN A 12 -10.77 -14.58 -21.44
CA GLN A 12 -10.56 -15.81 -22.23
C GLN A 12 -11.68 -16.10 -23.25
N ARG A 13 -12.14 -15.06 -23.96
CA ARG A 13 -13.25 -15.11 -24.94
C ARG A 13 -14.62 -15.49 -24.34
N LYS A 14 -14.76 -15.49 -23.01
CA LYS A 14 -16.06 -15.61 -22.34
C LYS A 14 -16.44 -14.25 -21.75
N ARG A 15 -17.69 -13.84 -21.95
CA ARG A 15 -18.24 -12.65 -21.31
C ARG A 15 -18.37 -12.91 -19.81
N GLN A 16 -17.83 -12.01 -19.01
CA GLN A 16 -17.92 -11.99 -17.56
C GLN A 16 -18.61 -10.70 -17.15
N ILE A 17 -19.62 -10.82 -16.30
CA ILE A 17 -20.30 -9.66 -15.70
C ILE A 17 -19.98 -9.70 -14.21
N TRP A 18 -19.33 -8.64 -13.74
CA TRP A 18 -19.02 -8.43 -12.33
C TRP A 18 -19.92 -7.31 -11.83
N VAL A 19 -20.50 -7.52 -10.65
CA VAL A 19 -21.33 -6.52 -9.98
C VAL A 19 -20.73 -6.29 -8.61
N ASP A 20 -20.11 -5.13 -8.43
CA ASP A 20 -19.56 -4.70 -7.15
C ASP A 20 -20.66 -3.93 -6.41
N LEU A 21 -21.03 -4.41 -5.23
CA LEU A 21 -22.01 -3.78 -4.36
C LEU A 21 -21.35 -3.44 -3.04
N THR A 22 -21.44 -2.17 -2.64
CA THR A 22 -21.01 -1.70 -1.32
C THR A 22 -22.24 -1.33 -0.52
N LEU A 23 -22.39 -1.98 0.64
CA LEU A 23 -23.47 -1.78 1.61
C LEU A 23 -22.86 -1.66 3.00
N ASP A 24 -23.51 -0.89 3.87
CA ASP A 24 -23.19 -0.87 5.30
C ASP A 24 -23.52 -2.23 5.93
N GLU A 25 -22.78 -2.66 6.95
CA GLU A 25 -23.03 -3.94 7.64
C GLU A 25 -24.42 -3.96 8.31
N THR A 26 -24.92 -2.79 8.71
CA THR A 26 -26.25 -2.63 9.32
C THR A 26 -27.38 -2.46 8.30
N ASP A 27 -27.06 -2.44 7.00
CA ASP A 27 -28.05 -2.27 5.94
C ASP A 27 -28.95 -3.51 5.81
N GLU A 28 -30.27 -3.32 5.94
CA GLU A 28 -31.25 -4.40 5.84
C GLU A 28 -31.21 -5.14 4.50
N ARG A 29 -30.78 -4.46 3.41
CA ARG A 29 -30.66 -5.05 2.08
C ARG A 29 -29.52 -6.03 1.98
N LEU A 30 -28.50 -5.94 2.84
CA LEU A 30 -27.37 -6.88 2.83
C LEU A 30 -27.85 -8.31 3.11
N SER A 31 -28.65 -8.49 4.16
CA SER A 31 -29.21 -9.80 4.49
C SER A 31 -30.11 -10.34 3.38
N LEU A 32 -30.93 -9.47 2.77
CA LEU A 32 -31.79 -9.84 1.64
C LEU A 32 -30.98 -10.27 0.41
N LEU A 33 -29.91 -9.52 0.08
CA LEU A 33 -29.02 -9.81 -1.03
C LEU A 33 -28.30 -11.15 -0.84
N LEU A 34 -27.70 -11.37 0.33
CA LEU A 34 -26.98 -12.61 0.62
C LEU A 34 -27.90 -13.84 0.54
N ASN A 35 -29.13 -13.73 1.05
CA ASN A 35 -30.14 -14.78 0.90
C ASN A 35 -30.50 -15.00 -0.57
N LEU A 36 -30.72 -13.95 -1.35
CA LEU A 36 -31.04 -14.07 -2.77
C LEU A 36 -29.92 -14.72 -3.60
N LEU A 37 -28.66 -14.35 -3.32
CA LEU A 37 -27.48 -14.94 -3.97
C LEU A 37 -27.39 -16.44 -3.66
N LYS A 38 -27.60 -16.79 -2.38
CA LYS A 38 -27.61 -18.19 -1.92
C LYS A 38 -28.74 -18.99 -2.56
N ASP A 39 -29.98 -18.48 -2.55
CA ASP A 39 -31.16 -19.15 -3.12
C ASP A 39 -31.01 -19.40 -4.63
N ARG A 40 -30.31 -18.50 -5.33
CA ARG A 40 -30.03 -18.63 -6.77
C ARG A 40 -28.75 -19.41 -7.08
N GLY A 41 -28.01 -19.89 -6.07
CA GLY A 41 -26.75 -20.60 -6.25
C GLY A 41 -25.65 -19.76 -6.92
N ILE A 42 -25.74 -18.43 -6.81
CA ILE A 42 -24.74 -17.51 -7.36
C ILE A 42 -23.56 -17.47 -6.39
N ARG A 43 -22.34 -17.60 -6.90
CA ARG A 43 -21.12 -17.41 -6.10
C ARG A 43 -20.77 -15.92 -6.03
N TRP A 44 -20.27 -15.46 -4.89
CA TRP A 44 -19.77 -14.10 -4.72
C TRP A 44 -18.45 -14.11 -3.95
N LEU A 45 -17.74 -12.99 -4.03
CA LEU A 45 -16.62 -12.66 -3.16
C LEU A 45 -17.12 -11.58 -2.19
N GLU A 46 -16.84 -11.74 -0.91
CA GLU A 46 -17.20 -10.78 0.11
C GLU A 46 -15.93 -10.10 0.61
N ARG A 47 -15.93 -8.76 0.58
CA ARG A 47 -14.83 -7.97 1.12
C ARG A 47 -15.37 -7.00 2.16
N ARG A 48 -14.76 -6.99 3.33
CA ARG A 48 -15.14 -6.13 4.46
C ARG A 48 -14.04 -5.14 4.76
N TYR A 49 -14.44 -3.88 4.94
CA TYR A 49 -13.54 -2.78 5.26
C TYR A 49 -14.20 -1.90 6.32
N ASP A 50 -13.38 -1.32 7.19
CA ASP A 50 -13.85 -0.26 8.09
C ASP A 50 -13.87 1.07 7.32
N CYS A 51 -14.85 1.93 7.60
CA CYS A 51 -14.87 3.31 7.14
C CYS A 51 -14.57 4.23 8.33
N PHE A 52 -13.60 5.13 8.16
CA PHE A 52 -13.15 6.01 9.23
C PHE A 52 -13.53 7.45 8.92
N THR A 53 -13.99 8.15 9.96
CA THR A 53 -14.23 9.59 9.93
C THR A 53 -12.92 10.36 9.93
N ASP A 54 -12.98 11.63 9.51
CA ASP A 54 -11.81 12.51 9.62
C ASP A 54 -11.37 12.72 11.07
N GLU A 55 -12.31 12.74 12.02
CA GLU A 55 -11.98 12.85 13.45
C GLU A 55 -11.20 11.63 13.96
N GLU A 56 -11.61 10.42 13.58
CA GLU A 56 -10.88 9.19 13.91
C GLU A 56 -9.46 9.21 13.32
N LEU A 57 -9.31 9.66 12.07
CA LEU A 57 -8.01 9.74 11.41
C LEU A 57 -7.12 10.83 12.02
N GLU A 58 -7.67 12.00 12.37
CA GLU A 58 -6.90 13.08 13.00
C GLU A 58 -6.52 12.78 14.45
N SER A 59 -7.32 11.99 15.17
CA SER A 59 -7.02 11.56 16.54
C SER A 59 -6.04 10.37 16.61
N ALA A 60 -5.84 9.66 15.50
CA ALA A 60 -4.93 8.52 15.45
C ALA A 60 -3.46 8.96 15.61
N ARG A 61 -2.67 8.17 16.35
CA ARG A 61 -1.23 8.43 16.50
C ARG A 61 -0.46 8.16 15.21
N LEU A 62 -0.87 7.13 14.47
CA LEU A 62 -0.33 6.71 13.19
C LEU A 62 -1.47 6.24 12.29
N ILE A 63 -1.25 6.32 10.99
CA ILE A 63 -2.21 5.98 9.93
C ILE A 63 -1.44 5.17 8.89
N ALA A 64 -1.90 3.96 8.56
CA ALA A 64 -1.40 3.25 7.39
C ALA A 64 -1.93 3.92 6.13
N ALA A 65 -1.01 4.27 5.23
CA ALA A 65 -1.31 4.76 3.90
C ALA A 65 -1.40 3.55 2.96
N TRP A 66 -2.61 3.18 2.58
CA TRP A 66 -2.86 2.10 1.62
C TRP A 66 -3.27 2.73 0.29
N TYR A 67 -2.76 2.24 -0.83
CA TYR A 67 -2.95 2.95 -2.11
C TYR A 67 -4.05 2.36 -3.00
N ASP A 68 -4.72 3.26 -3.72
CA ASP A 68 -5.69 2.95 -4.79
C ASP A 68 -4.98 2.33 -6.00
N VAL A 69 -5.39 1.11 -6.34
CA VAL A 69 -4.89 0.34 -7.50
C VAL A 69 -4.91 1.11 -8.82
N ASN A 70 -5.74 2.16 -8.97
CA ASN A 70 -5.90 2.91 -10.21
C ASN A 70 -4.76 3.90 -10.53
N ALA A 71 -3.79 4.12 -9.64
CA ALA A 71 -2.58 4.90 -9.95
C ALA A 71 -1.27 4.15 -9.73
N ARG A 72 -1.34 2.83 -9.82
CA ARG A 72 -0.14 2.01 -9.77
C ARG A 72 0.62 2.12 -11.09
N VAL A 73 1.87 2.54 -11.00
CA VAL A 73 2.84 2.45 -12.09
C VAL A 73 3.74 1.23 -11.88
N PHE A 74 4.16 0.58 -12.96
CA PHE A 74 5.16 -0.47 -12.86
C PHE A 74 6.54 0.14 -12.60
N GLY A 75 7.30 -0.43 -11.67
CA GLY A 75 8.60 0.07 -11.25
C GLY A 75 9.36 -0.95 -10.43
N GLY A 76 10.55 -0.61 -9.93
CA GLY A 76 11.30 -1.48 -9.03
C GLY A 76 12.36 -2.35 -9.74
N PRO A 77 12.71 -3.53 -9.18
CA PRO A 77 13.88 -4.30 -9.63
C PRO A 77 13.88 -4.68 -11.11
N ARG A 78 12.72 -5.07 -11.63
CA ARG A 78 12.51 -5.45 -13.05
C ARG A 78 12.68 -4.29 -14.03
N MET A 79 12.66 -3.06 -13.53
CA MET A 79 12.96 -1.85 -14.30
C MET A 79 14.42 -1.40 -14.15
N GLY A 80 15.26 -2.17 -13.46
CA GLY A 80 16.68 -1.86 -13.21
C GLY A 80 16.94 -1.11 -11.91
N THR A 81 15.95 -0.97 -11.03
CA THR A 81 16.19 -0.42 -9.68
C THR A 81 17.05 -1.41 -8.89
N THR A 82 18.18 -0.96 -8.35
CA THR A 82 19.12 -1.85 -7.65
C THR A 82 18.93 -1.83 -6.15
N TYR A 83 19.28 -2.95 -5.52
CA TYR A 83 19.10 -3.21 -4.09
C TYR A 83 20.37 -3.82 -3.51
N ASP A 84 20.69 -3.44 -2.29
CA ASP A 84 21.64 -4.11 -1.42
C ASP A 84 20.90 -5.20 -0.63
N MET A 85 21.38 -6.43 -0.79
CA MET A 85 20.80 -7.64 -0.21
C MET A 85 21.57 -8.14 1.02
N SER A 86 22.63 -7.46 1.44
CA SER A 86 23.53 -7.92 2.51
C SER A 86 22.81 -8.21 3.84
N ASP A 87 21.85 -7.36 4.21
CA ASP A 87 21.03 -7.51 5.43
C ASP A 87 19.62 -8.09 5.14
N ALA A 88 19.33 -8.39 3.88
CA ALA A 88 18.03 -8.91 3.46
C ALA A 88 17.89 -10.40 3.78
N CYS A 89 16.66 -10.86 3.95
CA CYS A 89 16.41 -12.30 4.01
C CYS A 89 16.72 -12.94 2.65
N ASN A 90 17.69 -13.84 2.60
CA ASN A 90 18.10 -14.54 1.37
C ASN A 90 17.01 -15.42 0.71
N ARG A 91 15.88 -15.66 1.39
CA ARG A 91 14.75 -16.44 0.84
C ARG A 91 13.64 -15.59 0.27
N CYS A 92 13.35 -14.44 0.86
CA CYS A 92 12.19 -13.63 0.49
C CYS A 92 12.54 -12.19 0.10
N GLY A 93 13.79 -11.77 0.27
CA GLY A 93 14.23 -10.40 0.02
C GLY A 93 13.74 -9.36 1.04
N ALA A 94 12.90 -9.73 2.01
CA ALA A 94 12.46 -8.79 3.04
C ALA A 94 13.65 -8.18 3.78
N GLY A 95 13.67 -6.84 3.88
CA GLY A 95 14.81 -6.07 4.40
C GLY A 95 15.80 -5.60 3.33
N ALA A 96 15.59 -5.92 2.06
CA ALA A 96 16.39 -5.39 0.95
C ALA A 96 16.40 -3.86 0.97
N ARG A 97 17.58 -3.27 0.88
CA ARG A 97 17.77 -1.82 0.90
C ARG A 97 18.03 -1.33 -0.50
N GLN A 98 17.07 -0.64 -1.11
CA GLN A 98 17.27 -0.04 -2.42
C GLN A 98 18.49 0.90 -2.41
N THR A 99 19.34 0.82 -3.45
CA THR A 99 20.60 1.59 -3.58
C THR A 99 20.64 2.57 -4.74
N SER A 100 19.76 2.43 -5.75
CA SER A 100 19.64 3.38 -6.86
C SER A 100 18.44 4.32 -6.71
N ALA A 101 18.30 5.24 -7.69
CA ALA A 101 17.03 5.88 -8.00
C ALA A 101 15.94 4.85 -8.32
N MET A 102 14.68 5.23 -8.13
CA MET A 102 13.54 4.41 -8.58
C MET A 102 13.42 4.51 -10.09
N ILE A 103 13.29 3.37 -10.76
CA ILE A 103 13.02 3.30 -12.19
C ILE A 103 11.61 2.76 -12.39
N ILE A 104 10.81 3.49 -13.18
CA ILE A 104 9.44 3.12 -13.55
C ILE A 104 9.34 2.87 -15.06
N GLU A 105 8.32 2.13 -15.46
CA GLU A 105 7.97 1.90 -16.86
C GLU A 105 7.48 3.19 -17.53
N GLY A 106 8.10 3.55 -18.65
CA GLY A 106 7.79 4.78 -19.37
C GLY A 106 6.38 4.80 -19.96
N GLU A 107 5.85 3.63 -20.35
CA GLU A 107 4.48 3.48 -20.85
C GLU A 107 3.42 3.85 -19.79
N ASP A 108 3.80 3.84 -18.51
CA ASP A 108 2.94 4.17 -17.39
C ASP A 108 2.92 5.67 -17.04
N LEU A 109 3.71 6.52 -17.72
CA LEU A 109 3.72 7.96 -17.49
C LEU A 109 2.34 8.64 -17.59
N PRO A 110 1.45 8.29 -18.54
CA PRO A 110 0.11 8.86 -18.60
C PRO A 110 -0.71 8.63 -17.32
N LYS A 111 -0.43 7.57 -16.55
CA LYS A 111 -1.13 7.31 -15.27
C LYS A 111 -0.79 8.34 -14.20
N LEU A 112 0.34 9.03 -14.33
CA LEU A 112 0.80 10.09 -13.41
C LEU A 112 0.22 11.46 -13.74
N GLU A 113 -0.35 11.65 -14.94
CA GLU A 113 -0.87 12.96 -15.36
C GLU A 113 -2.01 13.43 -14.44
N GLY A 114 -1.92 14.70 -14.01
CA GLY A 114 -2.90 15.30 -13.10
C GLY A 114 -2.83 14.81 -11.65
N ARG A 115 -1.91 13.89 -11.32
CA ARG A 115 -1.74 13.36 -9.96
C ARG A 115 -0.59 14.03 -9.23
N ARG A 116 -0.68 14.03 -7.89
CA ARG A 116 0.35 14.54 -6.98
C ARG A 116 1.10 13.43 -6.26
N ALA A 117 0.51 12.24 -6.21
CA ALA A 117 1.10 11.03 -5.64
C ALA A 117 0.59 9.79 -6.38
N ALA A 118 1.44 8.76 -6.42
CA ALA A 118 1.23 7.45 -7.04
C ALA A 118 1.97 6.38 -6.24
N THR A 119 1.76 5.10 -6.55
CA THR A 119 2.62 4.03 -6.04
C THR A 119 3.16 3.12 -7.13
N THR A 120 4.22 2.38 -6.81
CA THR A 120 4.69 1.29 -7.64
C THR A 120 3.89 0.00 -7.38
N SER A 121 4.12 -1.03 -8.19
CA SER A 121 3.65 -2.40 -7.89
C SER A 121 4.21 -3.01 -6.60
N TYR A 122 5.22 -2.38 -6.02
CA TYR A 122 5.86 -2.75 -4.76
C TYR A 122 5.48 -1.77 -3.64
N ASP A 123 4.38 -1.02 -3.81
CA ASP A 123 3.87 0.01 -2.90
C ASP A 123 4.90 1.07 -2.45
N ASP A 124 5.94 1.29 -3.26
CA ASP A 124 6.79 2.47 -3.10
C ASP A 124 5.96 3.72 -3.39
N VAL A 125 6.01 4.71 -2.50
CA VAL A 125 5.27 5.96 -2.68
C VAL A 125 6.05 6.92 -3.58
N LEU A 126 5.42 7.36 -4.65
CA LEU A 126 5.93 8.40 -5.55
C LEU A 126 5.14 9.69 -5.33
N VAL A 127 5.82 10.83 -5.30
CA VAL A 127 5.22 12.16 -5.16
C VAL A 127 5.80 13.11 -6.19
N ASP A 128 5.00 14.07 -6.66
CA ASP A 128 5.51 15.12 -7.55
C ASP A 128 6.46 16.08 -6.80
N GLU A 129 7.26 16.86 -7.53
CA GLU A 129 8.22 17.79 -6.91
C GLU A 129 7.57 18.79 -5.96
N LYS A 130 6.32 19.21 -6.23
CA LYS A 130 5.61 20.16 -5.37
C LYS A 130 5.23 19.53 -4.02
N LEU A 131 4.73 18.29 -4.03
CA LEU A 131 4.40 17.57 -2.79
C LEU A 131 5.67 17.16 -2.05
N ALA A 132 6.74 16.74 -2.75
CA ALA A 132 8.05 16.50 -2.13
C ALA A 132 8.57 17.75 -1.41
N ALA A 133 8.50 18.92 -2.05
CA ALA A 133 8.90 20.19 -1.45
C ALA A 133 8.05 20.55 -0.22
N ALA A 134 6.73 20.35 -0.28
CA ALA A 134 5.84 20.60 0.86
C ALA A 134 6.18 19.70 2.06
N LEU A 135 6.42 18.41 1.82
CA LEU A 135 6.84 17.46 2.84
C LEU A 135 8.20 17.86 3.46
N ALA A 136 9.18 18.21 2.64
CA ALA A 136 10.50 18.66 3.10
C ALA A 136 10.41 19.95 3.95
N GLN A 137 9.63 20.92 3.51
CA GLN A 137 9.46 22.21 4.21
C GLN A 137 8.65 22.09 5.50
N SER A 138 7.82 21.05 5.64
CA SER A 138 7.02 20.82 6.86
C SER A 138 7.84 20.37 8.07
N GLY A 139 9.13 20.07 7.88
CA GLY A 139 9.98 19.47 8.92
C GLY A 139 9.50 18.09 9.35
N ALA A 140 8.85 17.33 8.46
CA ALA A 140 8.44 15.97 8.74
C ALA A 140 9.66 15.05 8.89
N THR A 141 9.67 14.23 9.93
CA THR A 141 10.77 13.31 10.26
C THR A 141 10.58 11.94 9.61
N GLY A 142 11.65 11.14 9.56
CA GLY A 142 11.59 9.75 9.10
C GLY A 142 11.45 9.57 7.59
N LEU A 143 11.73 10.60 6.79
CA LEU A 143 11.63 10.54 5.35
C LEU A 143 12.90 11.04 4.64
N SER A 144 13.12 10.51 3.45
CA SER A 144 14.09 10.99 2.48
C SER A 144 13.50 10.89 1.07
N PHE A 145 14.14 11.52 0.09
CA PHE A 145 13.70 11.50 -1.30
C PHE A 145 14.77 10.94 -2.21
N ARG A 146 14.32 10.17 -3.22
CA ARG A 146 15.17 9.72 -4.33
C ARG A 146 14.59 10.18 -5.65
N SER A 147 15.47 10.38 -6.64
CA SER A 147 15.04 10.66 -8.00
C SER A 147 14.26 9.49 -8.59
N VAL A 148 13.34 9.80 -9.51
CA VAL A 148 12.60 8.82 -10.30
C VAL A 148 12.98 8.97 -11.77
N PHE A 149 13.23 7.85 -12.43
CA PHE A 149 13.50 7.77 -13.86
C PHE A 149 12.39 6.99 -14.54
N ALA A 150 11.98 7.45 -15.71
CA ALA A 150 11.13 6.68 -16.61
C ALA A 150 12.01 5.98 -17.64
N ALA A 151 11.83 4.67 -17.80
CA ALA A 151 12.56 3.85 -18.76
C ALA A 151 11.68 3.51 -19.97
N PHE A 152 12.18 3.78 -21.17
CA PHE A 152 11.63 3.32 -22.44
C PHE A 152 12.69 2.48 -23.13
N GLU A 153 12.42 1.19 -23.39
CA GLU A 153 13.34 0.26 -24.06
C GLU A 153 14.80 0.41 -23.57
N GLU A 154 15.64 1.17 -24.29
CA GLU A 154 17.07 1.37 -24.04
C GLU A 154 17.46 2.71 -23.39
N ARG A 155 16.50 3.60 -23.10
CA ARG A 155 16.78 4.96 -22.59
C ARG A 155 15.93 5.31 -21.38
N GLY A 156 16.60 5.78 -20.33
CA GLY A 156 15.97 6.36 -19.15
C GLY A 156 16.16 7.86 -19.09
N PHE A 157 15.15 8.60 -18.64
CA PHE A 157 15.29 10.02 -18.28
C PHE A 157 14.65 10.30 -16.93
N GLN A 158 15.22 11.27 -16.21
CA GLN A 158 14.68 11.69 -14.93
C GLN A 158 13.38 12.47 -15.15
N ILE A 159 12.35 12.14 -14.37
CA ILE A 159 11.06 12.84 -14.38
C ILE A 159 10.92 13.73 -13.13
N PRO A 160 10.03 14.74 -13.13
CA PRO A 160 9.82 15.64 -11.98
C PRO A 160 8.97 14.98 -10.89
N TRP A 161 9.41 13.79 -10.47
CA TRP A 161 8.83 12.97 -9.41
C TRP A 161 9.95 12.49 -8.49
N ARG A 162 9.57 12.24 -7.24
CA ARG A 162 10.44 11.73 -6.18
C ARG A 162 9.83 10.48 -5.58
N GLN A 163 10.65 9.48 -5.31
CA GLN A 163 10.27 8.39 -4.42
C GLN A 163 10.40 8.90 -2.99
N LEU A 164 9.31 8.81 -2.22
CA LEU A 164 9.29 9.01 -0.78
C LEU A 164 9.82 7.75 -0.11
N CYS A 165 10.95 7.84 0.60
CA CYS A 165 11.57 6.72 1.28
C CYS A 165 11.46 6.92 2.80
N ALA A 166 10.81 5.98 3.49
CA ALA A 166 10.85 5.95 4.95
C ALA A 166 12.25 5.58 5.44
N THR A 167 12.71 6.23 6.52
CA THR A 167 14.00 5.97 7.14
C THR A 167 13.87 5.29 8.50
N HIS A 168 12.65 4.92 8.89
CA HIS A 168 12.35 4.28 10.17
C HIS A 168 11.38 3.11 9.97
N THR A 169 11.74 1.96 10.52
CA THR A 169 10.90 0.75 10.53
C THR A 169 10.44 0.51 11.96
N LEU A 170 9.14 0.37 12.17
CA LEU A 170 8.61 0.04 13.49
C LEU A 170 8.98 -1.40 13.90
N PRO A 171 8.83 -1.76 15.18
CA PRO A 171 8.83 -3.15 15.61
C PRO A 171 7.73 -3.99 14.91
N PRO A 172 7.67 -5.32 15.15
CA PRO A 172 6.54 -6.13 14.72
C PRO A 172 5.20 -5.60 15.26
N MET A 173 4.14 -5.74 14.46
CA MET A 173 2.76 -5.44 14.85
C MET A 173 2.35 -6.24 16.11
N SER A 174 1.45 -5.67 16.89
CA SER A 174 0.81 -6.37 18.02
C SER A 174 0.06 -7.60 17.51
N PRO A 175 0.09 -8.74 18.22
CA PRO A 175 -0.70 -9.93 17.90
C PRO A 175 -2.22 -9.70 18.00
N ARG A 176 -2.65 -8.54 18.51
CA ARG A 176 -4.06 -8.11 18.51
C ARG A 176 -4.50 -7.48 17.19
N SER A 177 -3.59 -7.32 16.23
CA SER A 177 -3.94 -6.96 14.85
C SER A 177 -4.88 -8.00 14.26
N THR A 178 -5.92 -7.56 13.54
CA THR A 178 -6.91 -8.44 12.90
C THR A 178 -6.95 -8.20 11.41
N GLY A 179 -7.46 -9.19 10.65
CA GLY A 179 -7.56 -9.08 9.20
C GLY A 179 -6.22 -9.11 8.47
N VAL A 180 -5.11 -9.37 9.17
CA VAL A 180 -3.77 -9.56 8.61
C VAL A 180 -3.27 -10.95 8.95
N TYR A 181 -2.67 -11.65 7.99
CA TYR A 181 -2.07 -12.98 8.23
C TYR A 181 -0.97 -13.29 7.22
N PRO A 182 0.00 -14.15 7.59
CA PRO A 182 0.98 -14.66 6.64
C PRO A 182 0.37 -15.80 5.81
N TYR A 183 0.28 -15.63 4.49
CA TYR A 183 -0.26 -16.65 3.58
C TYR A 183 0.79 -17.73 3.22
N LYS A 184 2.05 -17.33 3.04
CA LYS A 184 3.21 -18.22 2.79
C LYS A 184 4.37 -17.79 3.68
N PRO A 185 4.32 -18.08 5.00
CA PRO A 185 5.29 -17.55 5.95
C PRO A 185 6.72 -17.96 5.58
N CYS A 186 7.61 -16.97 5.51
CA CYS A 186 9.04 -17.21 5.44
C CYS A 186 9.59 -17.50 6.85
N ALA A 187 10.68 -18.27 6.94
CA ALA A 187 11.36 -18.54 8.21
C ALA A 187 11.89 -17.27 8.91
N CYS A 188 12.09 -16.16 8.20
CA CYS A 188 12.43 -14.88 8.81
C CYS A 188 11.26 -14.21 9.54
N GLY A 189 10.02 -14.68 9.35
CA GLY A 189 8.81 -14.13 9.94
C GLY A 189 8.35 -12.79 9.35
N ARG A 190 9.10 -12.19 8.42
CA ARG A 190 8.84 -10.82 7.92
C ARG A 190 7.93 -10.74 6.72
N SER A 191 7.88 -11.75 5.85
CA SER A 191 7.26 -11.62 4.53
C SER A 191 5.92 -12.34 4.39
N SER A 192 5.29 -12.09 3.24
CA SER A 192 4.10 -12.79 2.77
C SER A 192 2.84 -12.50 3.60
N PHE A 193 2.79 -11.33 4.21
CA PHE A 193 1.58 -10.84 4.86
C PHE A 193 0.57 -10.38 3.82
N THR A 194 -0.70 -10.63 4.11
CA THR A 194 -1.82 -10.16 3.28
C THR A 194 -3.05 -9.87 4.14
N GLY A 195 -4.00 -9.16 3.57
CA GLY A 195 -5.31 -8.92 4.17
C GLY A 195 -6.23 -10.15 4.02
N LYS A 196 -7.11 -10.38 5.01
CA LYS A 196 -8.26 -11.29 4.85
C LYS A 196 -9.41 -10.52 4.24
N GLU A 197 -9.98 -11.02 3.15
CA GLU A 197 -11.09 -10.33 2.49
C GLU A 197 -12.30 -10.18 3.43
N GLU A 198 -12.60 -11.20 4.23
CA GLU A 198 -13.80 -11.25 5.08
C GLU A 198 -13.63 -10.62 6.47
N VAL A 199 -12.41 -10.20 6.84
CA VAL A 199 -12.12 -9.61 8.15
C VAL A 199 -11.40 -8.28 7.94
N PRO A 200 -11.99 -7.13 8.32
CA PRO A 200 -11.35 -5.84 8.14
C PRO A 200 -9.94 -5.81 8.73
N MET A 201 -9.01 -5.28 7.94
CA MET A 201 -7.63 -5.07 8.35
C MET A 201 -7.59 -3.99 9.43
N ARG A 202 -7.17 -4.38 10.64
CA ARG A 202 -6.99 -3.48 11.78
C ARG A 202 -5.63 -3.74 12.38
N ILE A 203 -4.69 -2.84 12.08
CA ILE A 203 -3.32 -2.93 12.56
C ILE A 203 -3.22 -2.32 13.95
N ALA A 204 -2.54 -3.01 14.86
CA ALA A 204 -2.31 -2.58 16.23
C ALA A 204 -0.82 -2.57 16.58
N TYR A 205 -0.43 -1.64 17.43
CA TYR A 205 0.90 -1.54 18.05
C TYR A 205 0.77 -1.29 19.55
N ARG A 206 1.77 -1.72 20.32
CA ARG A 206 1.84 -1.36 21.75
C ARG A 206 2.26 0.09 21.90
N ALA A 207 1.77 0.77 22.93
CA ALA A 207 2.13 2.16 23.23
C ALA A 207 3.66 2.39 23.32
N SER A 208 4.40 1.41 23.84
CA SER A 208 5.86 1.43 23.90
C SER A 208 6.53 1.41 22.53
N ASP A 209 5.98 0.64 21.59
CA ASP A 209 6.56 0.44 20.26
C ASP A 209 6.40 1.69 19.39
N VAL A 210 5.43 2.54 19.74
CA VAL A 210 5.15 3.80 19.04
C VAL A 210 5.64 5.03 19.81
N ALA A 211 6.38 4.86 20.91
CA ALA A 211 6.86 5.95 21.76
C ALA A 211 7.68 6.98 20.96
N ASP A 212 8.64 6.49 20.17
CA ASP A 212 9.62 7.28 19.42
C ASP A 212 9.37 7.25 17.91
N ILE A 213 8.09 7.30 17.50
CA ILE A 213 7.72 7.29 16.08
C ILE A 213 8.21 8.53 15.35
N HIS A 214 8.46 8.37 14.05
CA HIS A 214 8.65 9.48 13.14
C HIS A 214 7.34 9.87 12.45
N ASP A 215 7.35 10.97 11.71
CA ASP A 215 6.21 11.38 10.89
C ASP A 215 5.96 10.40 9.72
N VAL A 216 7.00 9.74 9.23
CA VAL A 216 6.95 8.68 8.20
C VAL A 216 7.72 7.46 8.70
N ASN A 217 7.07 6.31 8.66
CA ASN A 217 7.61 5.02 9.08
C ASN A 217 7.14 3.93 8.11
N VAL A 218 7.66 2.73 8.30
CA VAL A 218 7.16 1.51 7.63
C VAL A 218 6.94 0.38 8.63
N THR A 219 6.03 -0.54 8.32
CA THR A 219 5.82 -1.77 9.09
C THR A 219 7.06 -2.67 9.08
N TRP A 220 7.22 -3.47 10.12
CA TRP A 220 8.24 -4.53 10.14
C TRP A 220 7.88 -5.69 9.21
N GLU A 221 6.57 -5.97 9.10
CA GLU A 221 5.95 -6.93 8.22
C GLU A 221 5.92 -6.42 6.78
N TRP A 222 6.22 -7.32 5.87
CA TRP A 222 6.28 -7.09 4.44
C TRP A 222 5.15 -7.88 3.78
N PHE A 223 4.30 -7.14 3.08
CA PHE A 223 3.08 -7.55 2.43
C PHE A 223 3.32 -7.94 0.98
N GLY A 224 2.33 -8.60 0.39
CA GLY A 224 2.33 -8.98 -1.01
C GLY A 224 2.95 -10.35 -1.28
N GLU A 225 2.87 -10.76 -2.54
CA GLU A 225 3.47 -12.01 -2.99
C GLU A 225 4.97 -11.88 -3.13
N VAL A 226 5.67 -12.99 -2.90
CA VAL A 226 7.12 -13.07 -3.02
C VAL A 226 7.48 -14.07 -4.09
N ASN A 227 8.31 -13.63 -5.02
CA ASN A 227 9.02 -14.50 -5.95
C ASN A 227 10.48 -14.03 -6.05
N PHE A 228 11.37 -14.67 -5.28
CA PHE A 228 12.79 -14.34 -5.25
C PHE A 228 13.61 -15.63 -5.28
N GLU A 229 14.35 -15.83 -6.36
CA GLU A 229 15.19 -17.02 -6.58
C GLU A 229 16.69 -16.70 -6.44
N GLY A 230 17.03 -15.55 -5.85
CA GLY A 230 18.41 -15.09 -5.67
C GLY A 230 18.85 -14.02 -6.68
N ASP A 231 18.13 -13.85 -7.77
CA ASP A 231 18.35 -12.76 -8.74
C ASP A 231 17.44 -11.57 -8.41
N VAL A 232 18.04 -10.39 -8.22
CA VAL A 232 17.32 -9.14 -7.94
C VAL A 232 16.58 -8.66 -9.19
N SER A 233 17.15 -8.85 -10.38
CA SER A 233 16.61 -8.27 -11.62
C SER A 233 15.22 -8.80 -11.96
N ASP A 234 14.93 -10.06 -11.62
CA ASP A 234 13.61 -10.69 -11.84
C ASP A 234 12.73 -10.74 -10.59
N ALA A 235 13.22 -10.22 -9.45
CA ALA A 235 12.58 -10.37 -8.16
C ALA A 235 11.18 -9.72 -8.09
N LEU A 236 10.24 -10.45 -7.51
CA LEU A 236 9.06 -9.89 -6.87
C LEU A 236 9.31 -9.85 -5.37
N PHE A 237 9.84 -8.72 -4.88
CA PHE A 237 9.97 -8.48 -3.45
C PHE A 237 8.62 -8.20 -2.80
N PRO A 238 8.44 -8.61 -1.53
CA PRO A 238 7.35 -8.08 -0.73
C PRO A 238 7.65 -6.61 -0.40
N TYR A 239 6.70 -5.92 0.24
CA TYR A 239 6.84 -4.50 0.56
C TYR A 239 6.26 -4.19 1.95
N PRO A 240 6.87 -3.30 2.74
CA PRO A 240 6.25 -2.87 3.98
C PRO A 240 5.17 -1.80 3.70
N LEU A 241 4.20 -1.64 4.60
CA LEU A 241 3.22 -0.56 4.51
C LEU A 241 3.81 0.74 5.04
N PHE A 242 3.52 1.85 4.36
CA PHE A 242 3.83 3.17 4.87
C PHE A 242 2.89 3.53 6.01
N LEU A 243 3.47 3.99 7.13
CA LEU A 243 2.76 4.46 8.31
C LEU A 243 3.13 5.92 8.54
N VAL A 244 2.12 6.79 8.53
CA VAL A 244 2.31 8.24 8.60
C VAL A 244 1.53 8.85 9.76
N THR A 245 2.00 9.97 10.29
CA THR A 245 1.22 10.75 11.27
C THR A 245 0.09 11.54 10.58
N PRO A 246 -0.94 11.98 11.32
CA PRO A 246 -1.97 12.87 10.78
C PRO A 246 -1.41 14.15 10.13
N LYS A 247 -0.26 14.65 10.62
CA LYS A 247 0.46 15.77 9.99
C LYS A 247 0.79 15.49 8.52
N VAL A 248 1.36 14.33 8.20
CA VAL A 248 1.71 13.96 6.82
C VAL A 248 0.46 13.72 5.99
N ARG A 249 -0.56 13.06 6.54
CA ARG A 249 -1.87 12.89 5.88
C ARG A 249 -2.45 14.25 5.45
N ARG A 250 -2.45 15.25 6.34
CA ARG A 250 -2.93 16.60 6.02
C ARG A 250 -2.14 17.28 4.89
N ILE A 251 -0.83 17.03 4.79
CA ILE A 251 -0.02 17.55 3.68
C ILE A 251 -0.45 16.90 2.36
N PHE A 252 -0.69 15.59 2.34
CA PHE A 252 -1.20 14.88 1.16
C PHE A 252 -2.58 15.40 0.75
N GLN A 253 -3.51 15.50 1.69
CA GLN A 253 -4.86 16.00 1.44
C GLN A 253 -4.85 17.47 0.98
N GLY A 254 -4.09 18.33 1.64
CA GLY A 254 -3.94 19.74 1.26
C GLY A 254 -3.31 19.92 -0.12
N ALA A 255 -2.53 18.95 -0.60
CA ALA A 255 -2.03 18.92 -1.97
C ALA A 255 -3.05 18.40 -2.99
N GLY A 256 -4.23 17.95 -2.56
CA GLY A 256 -5.28 17.39 -3.41
C GLY A 256 -5.11 15.90 -3.72
N VAL A 257 -4.34 15.16 -2.92
CA VAL A 257 -4.20 13.71 -3.09
C VAL A 257 -5.46 12.99 -2.59
N THR A 258 -6.07 12.17 -3.46
CA THR A 258 -7.29 11.40 -3.14
C THR A 258 -7.14 9.89 -3.33
N GLY A 259 -6.01 9.42 -3.86
CA GLY A 259 -5.78 8.02 -4.22
C GLY A 259 -5.27 7.13 -3.09
N PHE A 260 -5.38 7.55 -1.84
CA PHE A 260 -4.98 6.74 -0.68
C PHE A 260 -6.20 6.45 0.18
N ASP A 261 -6.32 5.19 0.56
CA ASP A 261 -7.09 4.76 1.72
C ASP A 261 -6.24 4.94 2.97
N TRP A 262 -6.90 5.38 4.05
CA TRP A 262 -6.24 5.72 5.30
C TRP A 262 -6.82 4.85 6.40
N ILE A 263 -5.96 4.04 7.04
CA ILE A 263 -6.39 3.14 8.11
C ILE A 263 -5.72 3.59 9.42
N PRO A 264 -6.46 4.05 10.43
CA PRO A 264 -5.88 4.45 11.70
C PRO A 264 -5.27 3.23 12.40
N ILE A 265 -4.07 3.41 12.93
CA ILE A 265 -3.37 2.40 13.71
C ILE A 265 -3.89 2.43 15.14
N ARG A 266 -4.28 1.25 15.65
CA ARG A 266 -4.68 1.11 17.05
C ARG A 266 -3.44 1.10 17.94
N VAL A 267 -3.46 1.91 18.98
CA VAL A 267 -2.44 1.90 20.01
C VAL A 267 -3.03 1.29 21.27
N GLU A 268 -2.41 0.23 21.75
CA GLU A 268 -2.87 -0.52 22.90
C GLU A 268 -1.90 -0.35 24.07
N ASP A 269 -2.45 -0.30 25.29
CA ASP A 269 -1.64 -0.47 26.49
C ASP A 269 -1.05 -1.90 26.50
N GLY A 270 0.24 -1.98 26.81
CA GLY A 270 1.03 -3.23 26.72
C GLY A 270 0.61 -4.31 27.69
#